data_AF-A0A0F3PFJ9-F1
#
_entry.id   AF-A0A0F3PFJ9-F1
#
_cell.length_a   1.000
_cell.length_b   1.000
_cell.length_c   1.000
_cell.angle_alpha   90.00
_cell.angle_beta   90.00
_cell.angle_gamma   90.00
#
_symmetry.space_group_name_H-M   'P 1'
#
loop_
_entity.id
_entity.type
_entity.pdbx_description
1 polymer ?
#
loop_
_entity_poly.entity_id
_entity_poly.type
_entity_poly.pdbx_seq_one_letter_code
_entity_poly.pdbx_strand_id
1 'polypeptide(L)' 'MFDHDETVRPDTSLEILSKLRPAFDKNGVVTAGHASSINDGAACLMVVSEEALKKHNAASSYCFLCFSRC' A
#
# COMPACT_ATOMS: atom_id res chain seq x y z
N MET A 1 -10.07 2.58 19.17
CA MET A 1 -8.75 2.44 18.52
C MET A 1 -8.90 1.27 17.58
N PHE A 2 -8.72 1.50 16.28
CA PHE A 2 -8.76 0.45 15.26
C PHE A 2 -7.35 -0.13 15.11
N ASP A 3 -7.23 -1.46 15.13
CA ASP A 3 -5.98 -2.22 15.03
C ASP A 3 -5.90 -3.08 13.75
N HIS A 4 -6.97 -3.04 12.94
CA HIS A 4 -7.10 -3.81 11.71
C HIS A 4 -7.54 -2.91 10.55
N ASP A 5 -7.04 -3.21 9.35
CA ASP A 5 -7.43 -2.54 8.13
C ASP A 5 -8.86 -2.92 7.71
N GLU A 6 -9.73 -1.92 7.58
CA GLU A 6 -11.15 -2.11 7.22
C GLU A 6 -11.34 -2.57 5.76
N THR A 7 -10.34 -2.30 4.90
CA THR A 7 -10.47 -2.49 3.44
C THR A 7 -10.19 -3.93 2.98
N VAL A 8 -9.72 -4.81 3.87
CA VAL A 8 -9.46 -6.22 3.57
C VAL A 8 -10.78 -6.96 3.42
N ARG A 9 -10.97 -7.60 2.26
CA ARG A 9 -12.19 -8.36 1.92
C ARG A 9 -11.88 -9.86 1.85
N PRO A 10 -12.02 -10.62 2.96
CA PRO A 10 -11.60 -12.03 3.02
C PRO A 10 -12.44 -12.94 2.11
N ASP A 11 -13.68 -12.56 1.83
CA ASP A 11 -14.59 -13.33 0.96
C ASP A 11 -14.31 -13.14 -0.55
N THR A 12 -13.21 -12.47 -0.92
CA THR A 12 -12.87 -12.24 -2.33
C THR A 12 -12.46 -13.55 -3.01
N SER A 13 -13.11 -13.88 -4.13
CA SER A 13 -12.79 -15.07 -4.94
C SER A 13 -12.75 -14.75 -6.44
N LEU A 14 -12.15 -15.62 -7.25
CA LEU A 14 -12.09 -15.43 -8.71
C LEU A 14 -13.49 -15.42 -9.36
N GLU A 15 -14.41 -16.21 -8.82
CA GLU A 15 -15.80 -16.26 -9.28
C GLU A 15 -16.55 -14.97 -9.00
N ILE A 16 -16.20 -14.26 -7.92
CA ILE A 16 -16.78 -12.96 -7.59
C ILE A 16 -16.14 -11.87 -8.47
N LEU A 17 -14.82 -11.89 -8.61
CA LEU A 17 -14.08 -10.91 -9.40
C LEU A 17 -14.44 -10.95 -10.89
N SER A 18 -14.65 -12.15 -11.46
CA SER A 18 -15.03 -12.32 -12.87
C SER A 18 -16.42 -11.78 -13.21
N LYS A 19 -17.29 -11.59 -12.22
CA LYS A 19 -18.63 -11.02 -12.39
C LYS A 19 -18.65 -9.49 -12.35
N LEU A 20 -17.54 -8.84 -11.98
CA LEU A 20 -17.48 -7.39 -11.86
C LEU A 20 -17.44 -6.73 -13.24
N ARG A 21 -18.24 -5.67 -13.40
CA ARG A 21 -18.24 -4.86 -14.61
C ARG A 21 -16.98 -3.97 -14.66
N PRO A 22 -16.49 -3.65 -15.86
CA PRO A 22 -15.45 -2.64 -16.04
C PRO A 22 -15.85 -1.29 -15.42
N ALA A 23 -14.92 -0.67 -14.67
CA ALA A 23 -15.18 0.53 -13.88
C ALA A 23 -14.90 1.84 -14.63
N PHE A 24 -14.06 1.81 -15.67
CA PHE A 24 -13.58 3.00 -16.38
C PHE A 24 -14.07 3.06 -17.83
N ASP A 25 -13.78 2.03 -18.61
CA ASP A 25 -14.24 1.87 -20.00
C ASP A 25 -15.18 0.68 -20.08
N LYS A 26 -16.29 0.81 -20.82
CA LYS A 26 -17.25 -0.27 -21.06
C LYS A 26 -16.62 -1.51 -21.71
N ASN A 27 -15.58 -1.33 -22.52
CA ASN A 27 -14.81 -2.41 -23.14
C ASN A 27 -13.45 -2.65 -22.44
N GLY A 28 -13.21 -2.02 -21.29
CA GLY A 28 -11.96 -2.12 -20.55
C GLY A 28 -11.85 -3.38 -19.71
N VAL A 29 -10.62 -3.67 -19.25
CA VAL A 29 -10.32 -4.79 -18.34
C VAL A 29 -10.21 -4.35 -16.87
N VAL A 30 -10.28 -3.04 -16.61
CA VAL A 30 -10.10 -2.49 -15.26
C VAL A 30 -11.41 -2.55 -14.48
N THR A 31 -11.44 -3.30 -13.38
CA THR A 31 -12.61 -3.44 -12.50
C THR A 31 -12.32 -2.91 -11.10
N ALA A 32 -13.37 -2.64 -10.33
CA ALA A 32 -13.25 -2.20 -8.93
C ALA A 32 -12.60 -3.26 -8.01
N GLY A 33 -12.49 -4.51 -8.46
CA GLY A 33 -11.90 -5.59 -7.67
C GLY A 33 -10.38 -5.65 -7.72
N HIS A 34 -9.74 -5.10 -8.76
CA HIS A 34 -8.28 -5.06 -8.86
C HIS A 34 -7.69 -3.65 -8.84
N ALA A 35 -8.54 -2.63 -8.94
CA ALA A 35 -8.15 -1.26 -8.64
C ALA A 35 -7.91 -1.08 -7.13
N SER A 36 -7.09 -0.10 -6.76
CA SER A 36 -6.91 0.28 -5.36
C SER A 36 -8.22 0.79 -4.77
N SER A 37 -8.49 0.43 -3.51
CA SER A 37 -9.60 1.00 -2.74
C SER A 37 -9.33 2.47 -2.40
N ILE A 38 -10.41 3.24 -2.24
CA ILE A 38 -10.34 4.57 -1.63
C ILE A 38 -10.13 4.35 -0.13
N ASN A 39 -9.03 4.86 0.40
CA ASN A 39 -8.64 4.70 1.79
C ASN A 39 -8.36 6.08 2.41
N ASP A 40 -8.79 6.26 3.66
CA ASP A 40 -8.46 7.40 4.49
C ASP A 40 -7.45 6.94 5.56
N GLY A 41 -6.23 7.47 5.52
CA GLY A 41 -5.15 7.03 6.40
C GLY A 41 -3.98 8.01 6.45
N ALA A 42 -3.11 7.82 7.45
CA ALA A 42 -1.89 8.61 7.64
C ALA A 42 -0.70 7.69 7.95
N ALA A 43 0.48 8.05 7.46
CA ALA A 43 1.74 7.34 7.73
C ALA A 43 2.86 8.34 8.03
N CYS A 44 3.85 7.90 8.83
CA CYS A 44 5.03 8.67 9.16
C CYS A 44 6.29 7.78 9.04
N LEU A 45 7.36 8.34 8.48
CA LEU A 45 8.67 7.70 8.40
C LEU A 45 9.74 8.69 8.84
N MET A 46 10.69 8.23 9.65
CA MET A 46 11.88 8.99 10.03
C MET A 46 13.08 8.49 9.24
N VAL A 47 13.68 9.38 8.45
CA VAL A 47 14.90 9.09 7.68
C VAL A 47 16.05 9.82 8.31
N VAL A 48 17.13 9.11 8.61
CA VAL A 48 18.34 9.66 9.24
C VAL A 48 19.60 9.15 8.53
N SER A 49 20.69 9.91 8.63
CA SER A 49 22.00 9.44 8.19
C SER A 49 22.54 8.37 9.15
N GLU A 50 23.48 7.56 8.66
CA GLU A 50 24.15 6.55 9.49
C GLU A 50 24.90 7.18 10.68
N GLU A 51 25.48 8.37 10.48
CA GLU A 51 26.16 9.12 11.54
C GLU A 51 25.19 9.56 12.64
N ALA A 52 24.03 10.09 12.27
CA ALA A 52 23.00 10.49 13.23
C ALA A 52 22.48 9.27 14.01
N LEU A 53 22.31 8.13 13.33
CA LEU A 53 21.88 6.88 13.96
C LEU A 53 22.87 6.42 15.05
N LYS A 54 24.17 6.43 14.73
CA LYS A 54 25.26 6.13 15.69
C LYS A 54 25.31 7.14 16.85
N LYS A 55 25.20 8.44 16.55
CA LYS A 55 25.23 9.51 17.55
C LYS A 55 24.08 9.41 18.56
N HIS A 56 22.90 9.03 18.09
CA HIS A 56 21.70 8.92 18.92
C HIS A 56 21.50 7.51 19.50
N ASN A 57 22.45 6.59 19.31
CA ASN A 57 22.33 5.17 19.70
C ASN A 57 20.98 4.56 19.30
N ALA A 58 20.48 4.94 18.13
CA ALA A 58 19.22 4.45 17.60
C ALA A 58 19.46 3.16 16.81
N ALA A 59 18.48 2.26 16.80
CA ALA A 59 18.51 1.07 15.96
C ALA A 59 18.00 1.43 14.55
N SER A 60 18.72 1.01 13.51
CA SER A 60 18.20 1.06 12.15
C SER A 60 17.35 -0.16 11.88
N SER A 61 16.14 0.05 11.36
CA SER A 61 15.28 -1.06 10.91
C SER A 61 15.57 -1.43 9.44
N TYR A 62 15.90 -0.45 8.60
CA TYR A 62 16.08 -0.64 7.16
C TYR A 62 17.11 0.37 6.62
N CYS A 63 17.88 -0.02 5.61
CA CYS A 63 18.77 0.89 4.88
C CYS A 63 18.20 1.16 3.48
N PHE A 64 18.06 2.43 3.12
CA PHE A 64 17.55 2.83 1.82
C PHE A 64 18.67 2.74 0.77
N LEU A 65 18.59 1.74 -0.12
CA LEU A 65 19.69 1.38 -1.02
C LEU A 65 19.68 2.14 -2.35
N CYS A 66 18.50 2.35 -2.94
CA CYS A 66 18.38 2.98 -4.25
C CYS A 66 16.98 3.56 -4.44
N PHE A 67 16.91 4.70 -5.12
CA PHE A 67 15.67 5.22 -5.70
C PHE A 67 15.91 5.45 -7.18
N SER A 68 15.12 4.80 -8.02
CA SER A 68 15.11 5.09 -9.45
C SER A 68 14.09 6.18 -9.73
N ARG A 69 14.51 7.20 -10.47
CA ARG A 69 13.58 8.14 -11.08
C ARG A 69 13.01 7.49 -12.35
N CYS A 70 11.69 7.32 -12.39
CA CYS A 70 10.98 6.90 -13.61
C CYS A 70 11.10 7.96 -14.71
#